data_AF-A0A7Z7IMH9-F1
#
_entry.id   AF-A0A7Z7IMH9-F1
#
_cell.length_a   1.000
_cell.length_b   1.000
_cell.length_c   1.000
_cell.angle_alpha   90.00
_cell.angle_beta   90.00
_cell.angle_gamma   90.00
#
_symmetry.space_group_name_H-M   'P 1'
#
loop_
_entity.id
_entity.type
_entity.pdbx_description
1 polymer ?
#
loop_
_entity_poly.entity_id
_entity_poly.type
_entity_poly.pdbx_seq_one_letter_code
_entity_poly.pdbx_strand_id
1 'polypeptide(L)'
;MNGDWRSYPFQLVPGDSWLEFPAAEGAHPDQESDTWFVAGQLDAADSGRSFAFLTIFNKNRPGRSVVADFYTLALFDLDAGEYGTYTDYDMPPASMEPGAKPKLSAAVGHLHLEYESGAGTASWSTRRDDDGDLLPYTYRVELPGTDQTGRPMRLDLAVAPTRAPTPVGASAHNGKIACFGQADTYSYFQTGMTMTGTLRWGEVAEQVSGTAGHVDRQWFPKYAGGGGSGGDPRARSHEWRTINFDNGVDMSIWRQFDRRNGNALQPFTGVTTSYPDTARPPQCAEDVEITINSYVRWPNSIRPLVRPPSLARYMPDRHRITCATLGLDVVGEPLVPAPAHGLPIEYMEGPYRYDGTLAGDQVSAFAFNERSLALYRDWELADVLATTVADTGSELRAAVDQIVSLVNSGRRHEAIELLAKVRPGQDDNVGAIIDDLILALRSPRL
;
A
#
# COMPACT_ATOMS: atom_id res chain seq x y z
N MET A 1 -1.22 -32.79 6.55
CA MET A 1 -0.22 -33.16 5.52
C MET A 1 0.44 -31.86 5.10
N ASN A 2 1.74 -31.68 5.35
CA ASN A 2 2.48 -30.53 4.81
C ASN A 2 3.08 -30.99 3.47
N GLY A 3 2.37 -30.70 2.37
CA GLY A 3 2.85 -30.99 1.01
C GLY A 3 3.99 -30.07 0.60
N ASP A 4 4.71 -30.43 -0.47
CA ASP A 4 5.61 -29.50 -1.14
C ASP A 4 4.77 -28.35 -1.73
N TRP A 5 5.07 -27.11 -1.35
CA TRP A 5 4.37 -25.94 -1.88
C TRP A 5 4.55 -25.80 -3.39
N ARG A 6 5.53 -26.47 -4.00
CA ARG A 6 5.71 -26.50 -5.46
C ARG A 6 4.75 -27.44 -6.19
N SER A 7 3.67 -27.86 -5.55
CA SER A 7 2.67 -28.75 -6.14
C SER A 7 1.27 -28.35 -5.69
N TYR A 8 0.29 -28.51 -6.58
CA TYR A 8 -1.12 -28.38 -6.24
C TYR A 8 -1.80 -29.74 -6.07
N PRO A 9 -2.74 -29.88 -5.11
CA PRO A 9 -3.15 -28.87 -4.14
C PRO A 9 -2.12 -28.68 -3.01
N PHE A 10 -2.06 -27.47 -2.46
CA PHE A 10 -1.22 -27.15 -1.29
C PHE A 10 -2.05 -26.44 -0.22
N GLN A 11 -1.94 -26.87 1.04
CA GLN A 11 -2.64 -26.25 2.15
C GLN A 11 -1.66 -25.44 2.99
N LEU A 12 -1.79 -24.11 2.96
CA LEU A 12 -0.90 -23.21 3.69
C LEU A 12 -1.11 -23.28 5.20
N VAL A 13 -2.37 -23.40 5.64
CA VAL A 13 -2.75 -23.55 7.04
C VAL A 13 -3.51 -24.88 7.19
N PRO A 14 -2.95 -25.86 7.93
CA PRO A 14 -3.59 -27.17 8.09
C PRO A 14 -5.03 -27.08 8.60
N GLY A 15 -5.95 -27.71 7.88
CA GLY A 15 -7.38 -27.74 8.23
C GLY A 15 -8.19 -26.51 7.78
N ASP A 16 -7.55 -25.50 7.20
CA ASP A 16 -8.24 -24.33 6.64
C ASP A 16 -8.38 -24.47 5.12
N SER A 17 -9.62 -24.54 4.63
CA SER A 17 -9.92 -24.63 3.20
C SER A 17 -9.87 -23.27 2.49
N TRP A 18 -9.89 -22.14 3.22
CA TRP A 18 -9.75 -20.80 2.64
C TRP A 18 -8.30 -20.50 2.21
N LEU A 19 -7.35 -21.25 2.74
CA LEU A 19 -5.92 -21.14 2.41
C LEU A 19 -5.41 -22.43 1.74
N GLU A 20 -6.29 -23.05 0.93
CA GLU A 20 -5.95 -24.18 0.05
C GLU A 20 -5.73 -23.67 -1.39
N PHE A 21 -4.60 -24.05 -1.97
CA PHE A 21 -4.15 -23.66 -3.29
C PHE A 21 -4.43 -24.78 -4.29
N PRO A 22 -4.87 -24.46 -5.53
CA PRO A 22 -4.84 -23.12 -6.15
C PRO A 22 -6.06 -22.23 -5.84
N ALA A 23 -7.05 -22.74 -5.09
CA ALA A 23 -8.30 -22.03 -4.88
C ALA A 23 -8.14 -20.65 -4.20
N ALA A 24 -7.22 -20.54 -3.24
CA ALA A 24 -6.90 -19.31 -2.52
C ALA A 24 -6.29 -18.20 -3.41
N GLU A 25 -5.76 -18.52 -4.59
CA GLU A 25 -5.30 -17.50 -5.54
C GLU A 25 -6.44 -16.95 -6.41
N GLY A 26 -7.48 -17.75 -6.62
CA GLY A 26 -8.65 -17.37 -7.40
C GLY A 26 -9.59 -16.40 -6.67
N ALA A 27 -10.74 -16.16 -7.29
CA ALA A 27 -11.80 -15.35 -6.72
C ALA A 27 -12.57 -16.09 -5.63
N HIS A 28 -12.99 -15.35 -4.61
CA HIS A 28 -13.85 -15.82 -3.53
C HIS A 28 -15.27 -15.26 -3.73
N PRO A 29 -16.22 -16.05 -4.29
CA PRO A 29 -17.53 -15.54 -4.66
C PRO A 29 -18.36 -15.05 -3.48
N ASP A 30 -18.16 -15.66 -2.30
CA ASP A 30 -18.88 -15.31 -1.08
C ASP A 30 -18.36 -14.05 -0.37
N GLN A 31 -17.23 -13.53 -0.83
CA GLN A 31 -16.61 -12.32 -0.28
C GLN A 31 -17.06 -11.11 -1.09
N GLU A 32 -17.40 -10.03 -0.39
CA GLU A 32 -17.77 -8.76 -1.02
C GLU A 32 -16.53 -8.05 -1.58
N SER A 33 -15.33 -8.26 -1.02
CA SER A 33 -14.09 -7.72 -1.61
C SER A 33 -13.00 -8.77 -1.72
N ASP A 34 -12.22 -8.65 -2.80
CA ASP A 34 -11.09 -9.51 -3.13
C ASP A 34 -10.01 -8.65 -3.81
N THR A 35 -8.79 -8.65 -3.27
CA THR A 35 -7.67 -7.79 -3.69
C THR A 35 -6.49 -8.63 -4.12
N TRP A 36 -6.07 -8.46 -5.37
CA TRP A 36 -4.84 -9.03 -5.91
C TRP A 36 -3.83 -7.92 -6.11
N PHE A 37 -2.71 -8.02 -5.41
CA PHE A 37 -1.62 -7.06 -5.45
C PHE A 37 -0.34 -7.73 -5.92
N VAL A 38 0.38 -7.11 -6.85
CA VAL A 38 1.78 -7.46 -7.13
C VAL A 38 2.60 -6.20 -7.38
N ALA A 39 3.77 -6.15 -6.76
CA ALA A 39 4.73 -5.08 -6.93
C ALA A 39 6.16 -5.62 -6.91
N GLY A 40 7.10 -4.83 -7.44
CA GLY A 40 8.51 -5.20 -7.39
C GLY A 40 9.45 -4.19 -8.05
N GLN A 41 10.74 -4.37 -7.77
CA GLN A 41 11.83 -3.69 -8.46
C GLN A 41 12.19 -4.42 -9.74
N LEU A 42 12.56 -3.66 -10.76
CA LEU A 42 12.94 -4.13 -12.09
C LEU A 42 14.19 -3.38 -12.54
N ASP A 43 15.17 -4.08 -13.09
CA ASP A 43 16.39 -3.51 -13.64
C ASP A 43 16.47 -3.82 -15.13
N ALA A 44 16.82 -2.80 -15.93
CA ALA A 44 17.05 -2.89 -17.36
C ALA A 44 18.57 -3.01 -17.62
N ALA A 45 19.05 -4.24 -17.81
CA ALA A 45 20.50 -4.51 -17.89
C ALA A 45 21.20 -3.76 -19.04
N ASP A 46 20.52 -3.55 -20.18
CA ASP A 46 21.11 -2.91 -21.37
C ASP A 46 21.31 -1.40 -21.19
N SER A 47 20.38 -0.73 -20.50
CA SER A 47 20.44 0.71 -20.25
C SER A 47 21.03 1.07 -18.88
N GLY A 48 21.10 0.08 -17.97
CA GLY A 48 21.54 0.28 -16.58
C GLY A 48 20.50 1.00 -15.71
N ARG A 49 19.25 1.14 -16.19
CA ARG A 49 18.18 1.85 -15.48
C ARG A 49 17.44 0.95 -14.50
N SER A 50 17.00 1.52 -13.39
CA SER A 50 16.17 0.86 -12.39
C SER A 50 14.75 1.44 -12.37
N PHE A 51 13.79 0.53 -12.35
CA PHE A 51 12.37 0.80 -12.31
C PHE A 51 11.73 0.09 -11.13
N ALA A 52 10.51 0.48 -10.81
CA ALA A 52 9.61 -0.33 -10.00
C ALA A 52 8.20 -0.27 -10.57
N PHE A 53 7.35 -1.17 -10.12
CA PHE A 53 5.93 -1.17 -10.45
C PHE A 53 5.09 -1.65 -9.28
N LEU A 54 3.82 -1.27 -9.30
CA LEU A 54 2.77 -1.95 -8.55
C LEU A 54 1.53 -2.10 -9.43
N THR A 55 0.73 -3.12 -9.16
CA THR A 55 -0.61 -3.24 -9.71
C THR A 55 -1.58 -3.80 -8.69
N ILE A 56 -2.82 -3.34 -8.77
CA ILE A 56 -3.94 -3.77 -7.95
C ILE A 56 -5.08 -4.15 -8.89
N PHE A 57 -5.59 -5.36 -8.75
CA PHE A 57 -6.92 -5.70 -9.18
C PHE A 57 -7.78 -5.81 -7.93
N ASN A 58 -8.91 -5.11 -7.90
CA ASN A 58 -9.81 -5.17 -6.78
C ASN A 58 -11.24 -5.45 -7.25
N LYS A 59 -11.79 -6.54 -6.73
CA LYS A 59 -13.23 -6.78 -6.73
C LYS A 59 -13.80 -6.09 -5.50
N ASN A 60 -14.79 -5.24 -5.68
CA ASN A 60 -15.51 -4.61 -4.58
C ASN A 60 -17.00 -4.57 -4.89
N ARG A 61 -17.78 -5.36 -4.15
CA ARG A 61 -19.21 -5.56 -4.38
C ARG A 61 -20.03 -5.26 -3.13
N PRO A 62 -20.13 -3.98 -2.70
CA PRO A 62 -20.92 -3.59 -1.53
C PRO A 62 -22.36 -4.11 -1.64
N GLY A 63 -22.79 -4.89 -0.65
CA GLY A 63 -24.12 -5.50 -0.66
C GLY A 63 -24.38 -6.44 -1.85
N ARG A 64 -23.32 -6.87 -2.54
CA ARG A 64 -23.30 -7.75 -3.73
C ARG A 64 -23.99 -7.23 -4.99
N SER A 65 -24.73 -6.12 -4.90
CA SER A 65 -25.47 -5.52 -6.02
C SER A 65 -24.76 -4.34 -6.66
N VAL A 66 -23.89 -3.65 -5.90
CA VAL A 66 -23.09 -2.54 -6.41
C VAL A 66 -21.79 -3.08 -6.99
N VAL A 67 -21.39 -2.57 -8.15
CA VAL A 67 -20.06 -2.80 -8.72
C VAL A 67 -19.19 -1.61 -8.35
N ALA A 68 -18.03 -1.86 -7.77
CA ALA A 68 -17.04 -0.82 -7.46
C ALA A 68 -15.63 -1.38 -7.64
N ASP A 69 -15.47 -2.20 -8.67
CA ASP A 69 -14.20 -2.85 -8.98
C ASP A 69 -13.25 -1.82 -9.60
N PHE A 70 -11.95 -2.05 -9.44
CA PHE A 70 -10.95 -1.20 -10.06
C PHE A 70 -9.68 -1.96 -10.42
N TYR A 71 -8.95 -1.36 -11.34
CA TYR A 71 -7.62 -1.77 -11.74
C TYR A 71 -6.68 -0.57 -11.64
N THR A 72 -5.51 -0.78 -11.03
CA THR A 72 -4.45 0.21 -10.91
C THR A 72 -3.13 -0.34 -11.45
N LEU A 73 -2.40 0.50 -12.17
CA LEU A 73 -1.00 0.30 -12.54
C LEU A 73 -0.22 1.56 -12.18
N ALA A 74 0.95 1.39 -11.56
CA ALA A 74 1.95 2.45 -11.51
C ALA A 74 3.31 1.93 -11.94
N LEU A 75 4.05 2.79 -12.66
CA LEU A 75 5.44 2.60 -13.03
C LEU A 75 6.26 3.71 -12.40
N PHE A 76 7.43 3.36 -11.90
CA PHE A 76 8.36 4.26 -11.25
C PHE A 76 9.70 4.18 -11.97
N ASP A 77 10.26 5.33 -12.33
CA ASP A 77 11.65 5.46 -12.75
C ASP A 77 12.46 5.87 -11.52
N LEU A 78 13.24 4.93 -10.99
CA LEU A 78 13.97 5.11 -9.73
C LEU A 78 15.19 6.01 -9.90
N ASP A 79 15.71 6.14 -11.11
CA ASP A 79 16.85 6.99 -11.42
C ASP A 79 16.43 8.44 -11.64
N ALA A 80 15.30 8.65 -12.33
CA ALA A 80 14.73 9.98 -12.56
C ALA A 80 13.93 10.49 -11.35
N GLY A 81 13.51 9.62 -10.44
CA GLY A 81 12.61 9.97 -9.34
C GLY A 81 11.20 10.34 -9.83
N GLU A 82 10.76 9.75 -10.94
CA GLU A 82 9.46 10.03 -11.58
C GLU A 82 8.52 8.84 -11.46
N TYR A 83 7.20 9.09 -11.53
CA TYR A 83 6.21 8.02 -11.63
C TYR A 83 5.05 8.36 -12.55
N GLY A 84 4.49 7.30 -13.12
CA GLY A 84 3.24 7.29 -13.86
C GLY A 84 2.22 6.41 -13.14
N THR A 85 0.97 6.84 -13.07
CA THR A 85 -0.11 6.02 -12.50
C THR A 85 -1.36 6.07 -13.36
N TYR A 86 -2.04 4.92 -13.41
CA TYR A 86 -3.31 4.70 -14.08
C TYR A 86 -4.26 4.00 -13.11
N THR A 87 -5.51 4.45 -13.04
CA THR A 87 -6.57 3.75 -12.31
C THR A 87 -7.85 3.84 -13.13
N ASP A 88 -8.45 2.68 -13.39
CA ASP A 88 -9.73 2.55 -14.06
C ASP A 88 -10.76 1.93 -13.13
N TYR A 89 -11.99 2.41 -13.22
CA TYR A 89 -13.10 1.98 -12.37
C TYR A 89 -14.22 1.33 -13.18
N ASP A 90 -14.83 0.32 -12.57
CA ASP A 90 -16.14 -0.21 -12.91
C ASP A 90 -17.10 0.13 -11.79
N MET A 91 -17.90 1.19 -11.97
CA MET A 91 -18.80 1.67 -10.94
C MET A 91 -20.02 2.42 -11.50
N PRO A 92 -21.09 2.58 -10.70
CA PRO A 92 -22.24 3.41 -11.05
C PRO A 92 -21.85 4.87 -11.37
N PRO A 93 -22.58 5.53 -12.29
CA PRO A 93 -23.75 5.00 -13.00
C PRO A 93 -23.40 4.11 -14.20
N ALA A 94 -22.16 4.12 -14.71
CA ALA A 94 -21.77 3.41 -15.93
C ALA A 94 -21.99 1.89 -15.83
N SER A 95 -21.63 1.28 -14.69
CA SER A 95 -21.82 -0.16 -14.46
C SER A 95 -23.30 -0.59 -14.35
N MET A 96 -24.23 0.38 -14.29
CA MET A 96 -25.67 0.15 -14.17
C MET A 96 -26.44 0.40 -15.48
N GLU A 97 -25.76 0.82 -16.55
CA GLU A 97 -26.42 1.04 -17.84
C GLU A 97 -26.98 -0.27 -18.43
N PRO A 98 -28.12 -0.26 -19.14
CA PRO A 98 -28.68 -1.46 -19.74
C PRO A 98 -27.68 -2.15 -20.68
N GLY A 99 -27.37 -3.42 -20.39
CA GLY A 99 -26.41 -4.21 -21.18
C GLY A 99 -24.94 -4.02 -20.78
N ALA A 100 -24.65 -3.20 -19.78
CA ALA A 100 -23.32 -3.12 -19.18
C ALA A 100 -22.90 -4.51 -18.66
N LYS A 101 -21.64 -4.88 -18.93
CA LYS A 101 -21.00 -6.06 -18.38
C LYS A 101 -19.93 -5.60 -17.40
N PRO A 102 -19.71 -6.31 -16.28
CA PRO A 102 -18.59 -5.99 -15.41
C PRO A 102 -17.26 -6.04 -16.17
N LYS A 103 -16.38 -5.08 -15.91
CA LYS A 103 -15.04 -5.01 -16.53
C LYS A 103 -14.11 -6.10 -16.00
N LEU A 104 -14.26 -6.50 -14.74
CA LEU A 104 -13.46 -7.54 -14.10
C LEU A 104 -14.08 -8.92 -14.30
N SER A 105 -13.28 -9.84 -14.83
CA SER A 105 -13.52 -11.28 -14.84
C SER A 105 -12.46 -11.96 -13.97
N ALA A 106 -12.89 -12.88 -13.11
CA ALA A 106 -11.98 -13.60 -12.21
C ALA A 106 -12.44 -15.05 -12.03
N ALA A 107 -11.54 -16.01 -12.28
CA ALA A 107 -11.82 -17.43 -12.13
C ALA A 107 -11.86 -17.86 -10.65
N VAL A 108 -12.70 -18.85 -10.35
CA VAL A 108 -12.70 -19.57 -9.07
C VAL A 108 -11.76 -20.77 -9.18
N GLY A 109 -11.09 -21.13 -8.09
CA GLY A 109 -10.27 -22.34 -8.00
C GLY A 109 -8.83 -22.18 -8.48
N HIS A 110 -8.48 -21.11 -9.20
CA HIS A 110 -7.12 -20.74 -9.57
C HIS A 110 -7.04 -19.28 -9.99
N LEU A 111 -5.83 -18.71 -10.04
CA LEU A 111 -5.64 -17.34 -10.50
C LEU A 111 -5.79 -17.24 -12.02
N HIS A 112 -6.82 -16.53 -12.44
CA HIS A 112 -7.00 -16.03 -13.80
C HIS A 112 -7.90 -14.79 -13.73
N LEU A 113 -7.30 -13.62 -13.97
CA LEU A 113 -7.93 -12.31 -13.92
C LEU A 113 -7.83 -11.64 -15.28
N GLU A 114 -8.91 -10.97 -15.68
CA GLU A 114 -8.95 -10.04 -16.80
C GLU A 114 -9.72 -8.79 -16.38
N TYR A 115 -9.20 -7.62 -16.69
CA TYR A 115 -9.89 -6.35 -16.48
C TYR A 115 -9.90 -5.54 -17.78
N GLU A 116 -11.10 -5.30 -18.34
CA GLU A 116 -11.31 -4.51 -19.55
C GLU A 116 -11.26 -3.00 -19.26
N SER A 117 -10.07 -2.42 -19.31
CA SER A 117 -9.85 -0.98 -19.05
C SER A 117 -9.90 -0.12 -20.32
N GLY A 118 -9.98 1.20 -20.16
CA GLY A 118 -9.84 2.14 -21.27
C GLY A 118 -8.48 2.10 -21.99
N ALA A 119 -7.44 1.54 -21.35
CA ALA A 119 -6.10 1.39 -21.93
C ALA A 119 -5.86 0.01 -22.60
N GLY A 120 -6.84 -0.90 -22.53
CA GLY A 120 -6.74 -2.28 -22.98
C GLY A 120 -7.06 -3.29 -21.86
N THR A 121 -6.96 -4.57 -22.17
CA THR A 121 -7.22 -5.64 -21.20
C THR A 121 -5.98 -5.90 -20.35
N ALA A 122 -6.09 -5.65 -19.05
CA ALA A 122 -5.09 -6.09 -18.08
C ALA A 122 -5.35 -7.55 -17.71
N SER A 123 -4.32 -8.37 -17.57
CA SER A 123 -4.46 -9.78 -17.20
C SER A 123 -3.40 -10.25 -16.22
N TRP A 124 -3.80 -11.19 -15.36
CA TRP A 124 -2.90 -11.91 -14.46
C TRP A 124 -3.39 -13.35 -14.32
N SER A 125 -2.62 -14.30 -14.83
CA SER A 125 -3.01 -15.71 -14.86
C SER A 125 -1.90 -16.66 -14.47
N THR A 126 -2.29 -17.77 -13.85
CA THR A 126 -1.39 -18.91 -13.60
C THR A 126 -0.99 -19.55 -14.93
N ARG A 127 0.31 -19.76 -15.12
CA ARG A 127 0.84 -20.44 -16.29
C ARG A 127 0.46 -21.91 -16.26
N ARG A 128 0.44 -22.51 -17.45
CA ARG A 128 0.27 -23.94 -17.64
C ARG A 128 1.52 -24.53 -18.28
N ASP A 129 1.80 -25.78 -18.00
CA ASP A 129 2.82 -26.56 -18.70
C ASP A 129 2.31 -27.07 -20.06
N ASP A 130 3.13 -27.90 -20.72
CA ASP A 130 2.82 -28.45 -22.05
C ASP A 130 1.64 -29.44 -22.03
N ASP A 131 1.35 -30.05 -20.87
CA ASP A 131 0.22 -30.96 -20.67
C ASP A 131 -1.07 -30.20 -20.29
N GLY A 132 -0.96 -28.90 -20.06
CA GLY A 132 -2.06 -28.01 -19.69
C GLY A 132 -2.32 -27.93 -18.19
N ASP A 133 -1.48 -28.55 -17.36
CA ASP A 133 -1.57 -28.50 -15.91
C ASP A 133 -1.08 -27.16 -15.37
N LEU A 134 -1.62 -26.71 -14.24
CA LEU A 134 -1.24 -25.45 -13.62
C LEU A 134 0.18 -25.54 -13.05
N LEU A 135 1.03 -24.58 -13.41
CA LEU A 135 2.35 -24.41 -12.80
C LEU A 135 2.20 -23.62 -11.50
N PRO A 136 2.48 -24.21 -10.32
CA PRO A 136 2.23 -23.57 -9.05
C PRO A 136 2.88 -22.20 -8.93
N TYR A 137 2.04 -21.21 -8.62
CA TYR A 137 2.40 -19.83 -8.36
C TYR A 137 3.18 -19.13 -9.48
N THR A 138 3.24 -19.71 -10.68
CA THR A 138 3.98 -19.15 -11.80
C THR A 138 3.02 -18.39 -12.68
N TYR A 139 3.28 -17.12 -12.96
CA TYR A 139 2.31 -16.21 -13.55
C TYR A 139 2.75 -15.62 -14.88
N ARG A 140 1.75 -15.30 -15.72
CA ARG A 140 1.84 -14.34 -16.81
C ARG A 140 1.05 -13.09 -16.39
N VAL A 141 1.68 -11.94 -16.48
CA VAL A 141 1.13 -10.65 -16.04
C VAL A 141 1.25 -9.66 -17.19
N GLU A 142 0.14 -9.05 -17.61
CA GLU A 142 0.10 -8.07 -18.71
C GLU A 142 -0.72 -6.86 -18.27
N LEU A 143 -0.07 -5.70 -18.21
CA LEU A 143 -0.57 -4.52 -17.52
C LEU A 143 -0.51 -3.31 -18.44
N PRO A 144 -1.59 -2.97 -19.15
CA PRO A 144 -1.70 -1.74 -19.91
C PRO A 144 -2.13 -0.57 -19.01
N GLY A 145 -1.76 0.65 -19.37
CA GLY A 145 -2.24 1.86 -18.71
C GLY A 145 -1.91 3.12 -19.49
N THR A 146 -2.35 4.25 -18.97
CA THR A 146 -1.96 5.58 -19.45
C THR A 146 -1.68 6.44 -18.23
N ASP A 147 -0.49 7.04 -18.16
CA ASP A 147 -0.12 7.86 -16.99
C ASP A 147 -0.96 9.15 -16.91
N GLN A 148 -0.82 9.86 -15.78
CA GLN A 148 -1.53 11.11 -15.50
C GLN A 148 -1.22 12.26 -16.49
N THR A 149 -0.20 12.11 -17.35
CA THR A 149 0.15 13.06 -18.41
C THR A 149 -0.29 12.61 -19.80
N GLY A 150 -0.91 11.43 -19.92
CA GLY A 150 -1.37 10.86 -21.18
C GLY A 150 -0.36 9.96 -21.89
N ARG A 151 0.79 9.64 -21.28
CA ARG A 151 1.77 8.73 -21.89
C ARG A 151 1.31 7.28 -21.73
N PRO A 152 1.37 6.46 -22.79
CA PRO A 152 1.03 5.04 -22.69
C PRO A 152 2.01 4.31 -21.76
N MET A 153 1.49 3.41 -20.96
CA MET A 153 2.25 2.49 -20.09
C MET A 153 1.89 1.05 -20.46
N ARG A 154 2.90 0.17 -20.46
CA ARG A 154 2.70 -1.27 -20.59
C ARG A 154 3.79 -2.03 -19.85
N LEU A 155 3.40 -3.03 -19.06
CA LEU A 155 4.32 -3.95 -18.42
C LEU A 155 3.85 -5.38 -18.68
N ASP A 156 4.70 -6.19 -19.31
CA ASP A 156 4.46 -7.61 -19.55
C ASP A 156 5.54 -8.41 -18.82
N LEU A 157 5.15 -9.28 -17.89
CA LEU A 157 6.06 -10.07 -17.07
C LEU A 157 5.71 -11.56 -17.07
N ALA A 158 6.74 -12.39 -17.07
CA ALA A 158 6.70 -13.74 -16.50
C ALA A 158 7.20 -13.66 -15.05
N VAL A 159 6.44 -14.24 -14.13
CA VAL A 159 6.74 -14.19 -12.69
C VAL A 159 6.80 -15.60 -12.14
N ALA A 160 7.83 -15.92 -11.36
CA ALA A 160 7.98 -17.21 -10.69
C ALA A 160 8.52 -17.00 -9.27
N PRO A 161 7.88 -17.51 -8.22
CA PRO A 161 8.36 -17.35 -6.86
C PRO A 161 9.50 -18.30 -6.56
N THR A 162 10.34 -17.88 -5.63
CA THR A 162 11.41 -18.68 -5.03
C THR A 162 11.05 -19.14 -3.62
N ARG A 163 9.92 -18.66 -3.07
CA ARG A 163 9.47 -18.91 -1.69
C ARG A 163 8.01 -19.35 -1.65
N ALA A 164 7.68 -20.12 -0.62
CA ALA A 164 6.31 -20.50 -0.33
C ALA A 164 5.46 -19.28 0.06
N PRO A 165 4.12 -19.31 -0.17
CA PRO A 165 3.24 -18.32 0.43
C PRO A 165 3.34 -18.35 1.96
N THR A 166 3.10 -17.21 2.59
CA THR A 166 3.21 -16.98 4.04
C THR A 166 1.87 -16.43 4.55
N PRO A 167 1.24 -17.07 5.55
CA PRO A 167 -0.01 -16.55 6.10
C PRO A 167 0.29 -15.28 6.89
N VAL A 168 -0.48 -14.22 6.66
CA VAL A 168 -0.30 -12.96 7.40
C VAL A 168 -0.54 -13.19 8.90
N GLY A 169 0.34 -12.63 9.73
CA GLY A 169 0.38 -12.89 11.16
C GLY A 169 0.96 -14.26 11.55
N ALA A 170 1.62 -14.96 10.61
CA ALA A 170 2.28 -16.24 10.81
C ALA A 170 1.36 -17.25 11.54
N SER A 171 1.90 -18.09 12.42
CA SER A 171 1.10 -19.04 13.21
C SER A 171 0.21 -18.40 14.28
N ALA A 172 0.43 -17.11 14.60
CA ALA A 172 -0.34 -16.41 15.62
C ALA A 172 -1.76 -16.08 15.12
N HIS A 173 -1.89 -15.70 13.84
CA HIS A 173 -3.18 -15.38 13.23
C HIS A 173 -3.58 -16.34 12.10
N ASN A 174 -2.64 -17.17 11.61
CA ASN A 174 -2.85 -18.14 10.53
C ASN A 174 -3.51 -17.52 9.29
N GLY A 175 -3.13 -16.28 8.94
CA GLY A 175 -3.67 -15.59 7.78
C GLY A 175 -5.09 -15.06 7.97
N LYS A 176 -5.70 -15.25 9.14
CA LYS A 176 -7.05 -14.77 9.45
C LYS A 176 -6.99 -13.62 10.46
N ILE A 177 -7.24 -12.41 9.97
CA ILE A 177 -6.96 -11.16 10.68
C ILE A 177 -8.20 -10.27 10.81
N ALA A 178 -8.10 -9.28 11.69
CA ALA A 178 -9.03 -8.15 11.71
C ALA A 178 -8.47 -7.02 10.84
N CYS A 179 -9.18 -6.65 9.78
CA CYS A 179 -8.75 -5.59 8.86
C CYS A 179 -9.88 -4.58 8.60
N PHE A 180 -9.57 -3.28 8.65
CA PHE A 180 -10.52 -2.17 8.52
C PHE A 180 -11.74 -2.27 9.46
N GLY A 181 -11.54 -2.82 10.66
CA GLY A 181 -12.62 -3.06 11.64
C GLY A 181 -13.53 -4.25 11.31
N GLN A 182 -13.15 -5.09 10.36
CA GLN A 182 -13.83 -6.33 9.99
C GLN A 182 -13.05 -7.52 10.52
N ALA A 183 -13.73 -8.40 11.26
CA ALA A 183 -13.19 -9.72 11.54
C ALA A 183 -13.23 -10.60 10.28
N ASP A 184 -12.61 -11.78 10.36
CA ASP A 184 -12.67 -12.81 9.32
C ASP A 184 -12.16 -12.35 7.94
N THR A 185 -11.23 -11.39 7.91
CA THR A 185 -10.46 -11.08 6.70
C THR A 185 -9.34 -12.10 6.58
N TYR A 186 -9.16 -12.69 5.41
CA TYR A 186 -8.03 -13.57 5.16
C TYR A 186 -6.98 -12.86 4.33
N SER A 187 -5.73 -13.18 4.59
CA SER A 187 -4.60 -12.69 3.82
C SER A 187 -3.38 -13.61 3.91
N TYR A 188 -2.68 -13.68 2.78
CA TYR A 188 -1.34 -14.25 2.68
C TYR A 188 -0.53 -13.40 1.72
N PHE A 189 0.79 -13.49 1.83
CA PHE A 189 1.69 -12.92 0.86
C PHE A 189 2.71 -13.95 0.38
N GLN A 190 3.36 -13.66 -0.73
CA GLN A 190 4.45 -14.45 -1.27
C GLN A 190 5.55 -13.52 -1.79
N THR A 191 6.80 -13.87 -1.52
CA THR A 191 7.96 -13.03 -1.87
C THR A 191 9.02 -13.84 -2.62
N GLY A 192 10.13 -13.18 -2.95
CA GLY A 192 11.21 -13.79 -3.75
C GLY A 192 10.74 -14.05 -5.17
N MET A 193 10.14 -13.05 -5.81
CA MET A 193 9.58 -13.17 -7.15
C MET A 193 10.66 -12.95 -8.20
N THR A 194 11.02 -14.00 -8.95
CA THR A 194 11.80 -13.81 -10.19
C THR A 194 10.85 -13.27 -11.25
N MET A 195 11.17 -12.09 -11.78
CA MET A 195 10.36 -11.37 -12.76
C MET A 195 11.21 -11.09 -13.98
N THR A 196 10.68 -11.36 -15.18
CA THR A 196 11.36 -11.05 -16.45
C THR A 196 10.34 -10.64 -17.50
N GLY A 197 10.64 -9.63 -18.30
CA GLY A 197 9.79 -9.26 -19.43
C GLY A 197 10.10 -7.88 -19.99
N THR A 198 9.06 -7.14 -20.37
CA THR A 198 9.20 -5.85 -21.06
C THR A 198 8.44 -4.74 -20.37
N LEU A 199 9.08 -3.57 -20.26
CA LEU A 199 8.46 -2.33 -19.80
C LEU A 199 8.41 -1.34 -20.97
N ARG A 200 7.28 -0.65 -21.14
CA ARG A 200 7.12 0.49 -22.04
C ARG A 200 6.44 1.64 -21.31
N TRP A 201 7.00 2.84 -21.42
CA TRP A 201 6.41 4.04 -20.85
C TRP A 201 6.75 5.26 -21.72
N GLY A 202 5.74 5.75 -22.47
CA GLY A 202 5.97 6.77 -23.50
C GLY A 202 6.93 6.25 -24.57
N GLU A 203 8.08 6.93 -24.71
CA GLU A 203 9.14 6.55 -25.65
C GLU A 203 10.13 5.52 -25.07
N VAL A 204 10.10 5.29 -23.75
CA VAL A 204 10.96 4.29 -23.09
C VAL A 204 10.44 2.89 -23.40
N ALA A 205 11.34 1.99 -23.81
CA ALA A 205 11.07 0.58 -23.99
C ALA A 205 12.30 -0.25 -23.58
N GLU A 206 12.14 -1.11 -22.58
CA GLU A 206 13.25 -1.82 -21.93
C GLU A 206 12.92 -3.32 -21.78
N GLN A 207 13.94 -4.16 -21.91
CA GLN A 207 13.90 -5.52 -21.34
C GLN A 207 14.26 -5.40 -19.87
N VAL A 208 13.45 -6.01 -19.00
CA VAL A 208 13.57 -5.83 -17.56
C VAL A 208 13.58 -7.17 -16.84
N SER A 209 14.28 -7.20 -15.71
CA SER A 209 14.28 -8.34 -14.79
C SER A 209 14.35 -7.89 -13.33
N GLY A 210 13.86 -8.70 -12.40
CA GLY A 210 13.86 -8.36 -10.98
C GLY A 210 13.71 -9.58 -10.08
N THR A 211 14.07 -9.43 -8.80
CA THR A 211 13.96 -10.48 -7.78
C THR A 211 13.30 -10.02 -6.48
N ALA A 212 13.31 -8.71 -6.21
CA ALA A 212 12.58 -8.09 -5.11
C ALA A 212 11.14 -7.81 -5.56
N GLY A 213 10.26 -8.78 -5.34
CA GLY A 213 8.84 -8.64 -5.61
C GLY A 213 7.98 -9.27 -4.53
N HIS A 214 6.75 -8.79 -4.45
CA HIS A 214 5.77 -9.14 -3.44
C HIS A 214 4.42 -9.35 -4.10
N VAL A 215 3.78 -10.48 -3.82
CA VAL A 215 2.37 -10.73 -4.10
C VAL A 215 1.64 -10.68 -2.76
N ASP A 216 0.57 -9.89 -2.67
CA ASP A 216 -0.35 -9.90 -1.55
C ASP A 216 -1.76 -10.26 -2.03
N ARG A 217 -2.43 -11.08 -1.22
CA ARG A 217 -3.80 -11.52 -1.46
C ARG A 217 -4.59 -11.27 -0.20
N GLN A 218 -5.75 -10.64 -0.38
CA GLN A 218 -6.64 -10.33 0.72
C GLN A 218 -8.09 -10.40 0.27
N TRP A 219 -8.96 -11.01 1.07
CA TRP A 219 -10.40 -11.03 0.82
C TRP A 219 -11.20 -10.81 2.09
N PHE A 220 -12.32 -10.10 1.92
CA PHE A 220 -13.08 -9.52 3.00
C PHE A 220 -14.56 -9.92 2.94
N PRO A 221 -15.18 -10.18 4.11
CA PRO A 221 -16.59 -10.52 4.16
C PRO A 221 -17.48 -9.35 3.73
N LYS A 222 -17.07 -8.10 3.99
CA LYS A 222 -17.67 -6.88 3.44
C LYS A 222 -16.69 -6.17 2.52
N TYR A 223 -17.22 -5.25 1.71
CA TYR A 223 -16.40 -4.37 0.89
C TYR A 223 -15.26 -3.74 1.72
N ALA A 224 -14.08 -3.53 1.14
CA ALA A 224 -12.94 -2.93 1.84
C ALA A 224 -13.30 -1.48 2.23
N GLY A 225 -13.54 -1.24 3.53
CA GLY A 225 -14.09 0.01 4.07
C GLY A 225 -15.45 -0.12 4.79
N GLY A 226 -16.08 -1.29 4.74
CA GLY A 226 -17.40 -1.57 5.32
C GLY A 226 -17.44 -1.91 6.82
N GLY A 227 -16.30 -1.99 7.51
CA GLY A 227 -16.17 -2.43 8.91
C GLY A 227 -16.67 -1.46 9.98
N GLY A 228 -17.92 -0.99 9.88
CA GLY A 228 -18.57 -0.18 10.93
C GLY A 228 -18.26 1.32 10.85
N SER A 229 -17.95 1.81 9.64
CA SER A 229 -17.65 3.21 9.35
C SER A 229 -18.89 4.11 9.18
N GLY A 230 -20.10 3.54 9.18
CA GLY A 230 -21.32 4.30 8.88
C GLY A 230 -21.35 4.86 7.45
N GLY A 231 -20.54 4.28 6.55
CA GLY A 231 -20.39 4.73 5.17
C GLY A 231 -19.29 5.78 4.95
N ASP A 232 -18.57 6.21 5.99
CA ASP A 232 -17.41 7.08 5.82
C ASP A 232 -16.15 6.28 5.47
N PRO A 233 -15.66 6.31 4.21
CA PRO A 233 -14.48 5.55 3.81
C PRO A 233 -13.20 6.04 4.51
N ARG A 234 -13.21 7.21 5.17
CA ARG A 234 -12.07 7.77 5.93
C ARG A 234 -12.15 7.48 7.43
N ALA A 235 -13.16 6.77 7.92
CA ALA A 235 -13.25 6.41 9.35
C ALA A 235 -12.15 5.42 9.78
N ARG A 236 -11.56 4.72 8.81
CA ARG A 236 -10.41 3.85 8.97
C ARG A 236 -9.33 4.26 7.98
N SER A 237 -8.08 4.09 8.35
CA SER A 237 -6.94 4.18 7.44
C SER A 237 -5.89 3.16 7.84
N HIS A 238 -4.88 3.01 7.01
CA HIS A 238 -3.80 2.06 7.22
C HIS A 238 -2.48 2.61 6.68
N GLU A 239 -1.43 1.96 7.15
CA GLU A 239 -0.13 1.94 6.49
C GLU A 239 0.26 0.47 6.33
N TRP A 240 0.79 0.13 5.15
CA TRP A 240 1.30 -1.19 4.85
C TRP A 240 2.66 -1.08 4.17
N ARG A 241 3.56 -2.01 4.47
CA ARG A 241 4.89 -2.05 3.88
C ARG A 241 5.25 -3.46 3.49
N THR A 242 5.82 -3.59 2.30
CA THR A 242 6.52 -4.80 1.87
C THR A 242 8.01 -4.46 1.84
N ILE A 243 8.85 -5.26 2.49
CA ILE A 243 10.28 -4.98 2.59
C ILE A 243 11.05 -6.25 2.23
N ASN A 244 11.96 -6.14 1.26
CA ASN A 244 12.85 -7.20 0.79
C ASN A 244 14.29 -6.85 1.18
N PHE A 245 14.80 -7.42 2.27
CA PHE A 245 16.16 -7.17 2.73
C PHE A 245 17.19 -7.95 1.89
N ASP A 246 18.38 -7.35 1.76
CA ASP A 246 19.53 -7.91 1.05
C ASP A 246 20.06 -9.22 1.67
N ASN A 247 19.88 -9.42 2.98
CA ASN A 247 20.17 -10.68 3.66
C ASN A 247 19.13 -11.79 3.39
N GLY A 248 18.13 -11.48 2.56
CA GLY A 248 17.07 -12.38 2.15
C GLY A 248 15.91 -12.48 3.14
N VAL A 249 15.88 -11.79 4.28
CA VAL A 249 14.64 -11.72 5.08
C VAL A 249 13.65 -10.80 4.37
N ASP A 250 12.40 -11.23 4.23
CA ASP A 250 11.32 -10.35 3.76
C ASP A 250 10.33 -10.12 4.88
N MET A 251 9.60 -8.99 4.82
CA MET A 251 8.53 -8.73 5.77
C MET A 251 7.37 -7.94 5.18
N SER A 252 6.22 -8.14 5.82
CA SER A 252 4.97 -7.41 5.62
C SER A 252 4.61 -6.73 6.93
N ILE A 253 4.54 -5.39 6.95
CA ILE A 253 4.26 -4.60 8.15
C ILE A 253 2.92 -3.90 7.99
N TRP A 254 2.02 -4.07 8.97
CA TRP A 254 0.67 -3.51 8.94
C TRP A 254 0.44 -2.59 10.12
N ARG A 255 -0.13 -1.41 9.87
CA ARG A 255 -0.70 -0.53 10.89
C ARG A 255 -2.07 -0.08 10.45
N GLN A 256 -3.01 -0.06 11.38
CA GLN A 256 -4.40 0.32 11.12
C GLN A 256 -4.84 1.36 12.14
N PHE A 257 -5.65 2.34 11.70
CA PHE A 257 -5.99 3.49 12.52
C PHE A 257 -7.51 3.71 12.61
N ASP A 258 -7.99 3.98 13.82
CA ASP A 258 -9.29 4.57 14.08
C ASP A 258 -9.23 6.08 13.88
N ARG A 259 -9.60 6.56 12.70
CA ARG A 259 -9.60 7.99 12.43
C ARG A 259 -10.65 8.76 13.20
N ARG A 260 -11.65 8.10 13.79
CA ARG A 260 -12.69 8.74 14.63
C ARG A 260 -12.26 8.83 16.09
N ASN A 261 -11.26 8.06 16.49
CA ASN A 261 -10.72 8.04 17.85
C ASN A 261 -9.26 8.51 17.84
N GLY A 262 -9.01 9.73 17.35
CA GLY A 262 -7.69 10.35 17.42
C GLY A 262 -6.58 9.57 16.70
N ASN A 263 -6.90 8.91 15.58
CA ASN A 263 -5.98 8.01 14.87
C ASN A 263 -5.41 6.90 15.78
N ALA A 264 -6.19 6.38 16.73
CA ALA A 264 -5.77 5.29 17.60
C ALA A 264 -5.45 4.02 16.80
N LEU A 265 -4.39 3.30 17.17
CA LEU A 265 -4.07 2.02 16.54
C LEU A 265 -5.17 0.98 16.78
N GLN A 266 -5.45 0.20 15.75
CA GLN A 266 -6.41 -0.91 15.78
C GLN A 266 -5.69 -2.25 16.00
N PRO A 267 -6.38 -3.26 16.57
CA PRO A 267 -5.90 -4.63 16.63
C PRO A 267 -5.48 -5.16 15.25
N PHE A 268 -4.53 -6.10 15.26
CA PHE A 268 -3.73 -6.50 14.09
C PHE A 268 -2.90 -5.34 13.53
N THR A 269 -1.88 -4.97 14.30
CA THR A 269 -0.78 -4.08 13.93
C THR A 269 0.51 -4.81 14.27
N GLY A 270 1.43 -4.96 13.31
CA GLY A 270 2.60 -5.81 13.52
C GLY A 270 3.40 -6.10 12.26
N VAL A 271 4.37 -7.00 12.39
CA VAL A 271 5.26 -7.49 11.34
C VAL A 271 5.00 -8.97 11.15
N THR A 272 4.93 -9.43 9.90
CA THR A 272 5.04 -10.84 9.53
C THR A 272 6.30 -11.02 8.69
N THR A 273 7.18 -11.93 9.11
CA THR A 273 8.46 -12.21 8.42
C THR A 273 8.35 -13.43 7.52
N SER A 274 9.13 -13.45 6.44
CA SER A 274 9.39 -14.61 5.59
C SER A 274 10.89 -14.78 5.43
N TYR A 275 11.36 -16.02 5.57
CA TYR A 275 12.78 -16.35 5.61
C TYR A 275 13.20 -17.14 4.37
N PRO A 276 14.45 -16.99 3.89
CA PRO A 276 14.96 -17.75 2.77
C PRO A 276 15.19 -19.23 3.14
N ASP A 277 15.52 -19.51 4.40
CA ASP A 277 15.62 -20.86 4.94
C ASP A 277 14.22 -21.43 5.22
N THR A 278 13.82 -22.43 4.43
CA THR A 278 12.52 -23.11 4.57
C THR A 278 12.35 -23.86 5.89
N ALA A 279 13.43 -24.14 6.62
CA ALA A 279 13.36 -24.74 7.96
C ALA A 279 13.00 -23.71 9.05
N ARG A 280 13.17 -22.41 8.78
CA ARG A 280 12.81 -21.33 9.70
C ARG A 280 11.38 -20.85 9.42
N PRO A 281 10.42 -21.08 10.33
CA PRO A 281 9.04 -20.67 10.10
C PRO A 281 8.92 -19.13 10.13
N PRO A 282 7.92 -18.57 9.41
CA PRO A 282 7.48 -17.18 9.57
C PRO A 282 7.25 -16.82 11.04
N GLN A 283 7.55 -15.57 11.40
CA GLN A 283 7.30 -15.03 12.75
C GLN A 283 6.38 -13.82 12.66
N CYS A 284 5.53 -13.66 13.68
CA CYS A 284 4.73 -12.47 13.91
C CYS A 284 5.28 -11.71 15.13
N ALA A 285 5.48 -10.40 14.99
CA ALA A 285 5.88 -9.51 16.07
C ALA A 285 4.95 -8.29 16.09
N GLU A 286 4.41 -7.95 17.26
CA GLU A 286 3.40 -6.89 17.43
C GLU A 286 3.95 -5.68 18.21
N ASP A 287 5.22 -5.71 18.64
CA ASP A 287 5.96 -4.63 19.29
C ASP A 287 6.67 -3.72 18.27
N VAL A 288 6.09 -3.56 17.08
CA VAL A 288 6.62 -2.66 16.05
C VAL A 288 6.24 -1.22 16.36
N GLU A 289 7.25 -0.35 16.33
CA GLU A 289 7.09 1.09 16.48
C GLU A 289 7.54 1.78 15.19
N ILE A 290 6.77 2.79 14.79
CA ILE A 290 7.10 3.62 13.63
C ILE A 290 7.07 5.08 14.08
N THR A 291 8.24 5.72 13.98
CA THR A 291 8.39 7.17 14.20
C THR A 291 8.45 7.86 12.85
N ILE A 292 7.53 8.80 12.61
CA ILE A 292 7.51 9.58 11.38
C ILE A 292 8.52 10.72 11.51
N ASN A 293 9.41 10.86 10.53
CA ASN A 293 10.45 11.87 10.48
C ASN A 293 10.10 13.02 9.53
N SER A 294 9.26 12.77 8.53
CA SER A 294 8.76 13.82 7.64
C SER A 294 7.39 13.51 7.10
N TYR A 295 6.73 14.55 6.57
CA TYR A 295 5.49 14.45 5.85
C TYR A 295 5.64 15.02 4.45
N VAL A 296 4.87 14.50 3.52
CA VAL A 296 4.76 15.01 2.16
C VAL A 296 3.34 15.46 1.87
N ARG A 297 3.19 16.61 1.22
CA ARG A 297 1.87 17.12 0.84
C ARG A 297 1.30 16.32 -0.33
N TRP A 298 0.01 16.03 -0.29
CA TRP A 298 -0.68 15.34 -1.38
C TRP A 298 -0.55 16.11 -2.71
N PRO A 299 -0.21 15.43 -3.83
CA PRO A 299 -0.13 16.07 -5.13
C PRO A 299 -1.53 16.29 -5.71
N ASN A 300 -1.93 17.56 -5.89
CA ASN A 300 -3.27 17.89 -6.40
C ASN A 300 -3.48 17.55 -7.90
N SER A 301 -2.45 17.07 -8.59
CA SER A 301 -2.56 16.48 -9.93
C SER A 301 -3.34 15.16 -9.93
N ILE A 302 -3.33 14.43 -8.81
CA ILE A 302 -4.08 13.18 -8.62
C ILE A 302 -5.32 13.47 -7.76
N ARG A 303 -6.47 13.03 -8.24
CA ARG A 303 -7.76 13.25 -7.58
C ARG A 303 -8.32 11.92 -7.09
N PRO A 304 -8.52 11.75 -5.77
CA PRO A 304 -9.31 10.64 -5.25
C PRO A 304 -10.75 10.69 -5.78
N LEU A 305 -11.40 9.53 -5.85
CA LEU A 305 -12.79 9.41 -6.29
C LEU A 305 -13.75 10.16 -5.35
N VAL A 306 -13.58 9.96 -4.04
CA VAL A 306 -14.36 10.63 -3.01
C VAL A 306 -13.68 11.95 -2.67
N ARG A 307 -14.41 13.05 -2.86
CA ARG A 307 -13.91 14.41 -2.61
C ARG A 307 -13.23 14.49 -1.22
N PRO A 308 -12.00 15.01 -1.14
CA PRO A 308 -11.31 15.21 0.12
C PRO A 308 -12.02 16.24 1.01
N PRO A 309 -11.99 16.08 2.34
CA PRO A 309 -12.57 17.05 3.28
C PRO A 309 -11.79 18.38 3.36
N SER A 310 -10.52 18.37 2.97
CA SER A 310 -9.63 19.54 2.96
C SER A 310 -8.72 19.50 1.74
N LEU A 311 -8.32 20.65 1.20
CA LEU A 311 -7.28 20.74 0.18
C LEU A 311 -5.89 20.41 0.73
N ALA A 312 -5.62 20.83 1.97
CA ALA A 312 -4.39 20.54 2.69
C ALA A 312 -4.45 19.12 3.25
N ARG A 313 -3.58 18.25 2.74
CA ARG A 313 -3.49 16.84 3.12
C ARG A 313 -2.02 16.45 3.12
N TYR A 314 -1.56 15.86 4.22
CA TYR A 314 -0.18 15.44 4.41
C TYR A 314 -0.14 13.95 4.68
N MET A 315 0.75 13.23 4.00
CA MET A 315 0.97 11.80 4.20
C MET A 315 2.30 11.60 4.93
N PRO A 316 2.41 10.61 5.84
CA PRO A 316 3.70 10.20 6.38
C PRO A 316 4.68 9.88 5.25
N ASP A 317 5.93 10.28 5.37
CA ASP A 317 6.93 10.11 4.32
C ASP A 317 8.16 9.36 4.83
N ARG A 318 9.21 10.06 5.27
CA ARG A 318 10.38 9.43 5.90
C ARG A 318 10.03 8.97 7.30
N HIS A 319 10.56 7.83 7.71
CA HIS A 319 10.25 7.25 9.01
C HIS A 319 11.34 6.27 9.46
N ARG A 320 11.37 6.00 10.77
CA ARG A 320 12.16 4.95 11.40
C ARG A 320 11.24 3.85 11.90
N ILE A 321 11.64 2.59 11.69
CA ILE A 321 10.94 1.40 12.17
C ILE A 321 11.83 0.70 13.18
N THR A 322 11.29 0.42 14.35
CA THR A 322 11.95 -0.40 15.39
C THR A 322 11.05 -1.55 15.82
N CYS A 323 11.64 -2.70 16.10
CA CYS A 323 10.93 -3.85 16.69
C CYS A 323 11.92 -4.66 17.54
N ALA A 324 11.71 -4.67 18.86
CA ALA A 324 12.64 -5.29 19.79
C ALA A 324 12.67 -6.82 19.61
N THR A 325 11.51 -7.45 19.39
CA THR A 325 11.39 -8.89 19.13
C THR A 325 12.25 -9.36 17.96
N LEU A 326 12.35 -8.56 16.89
CA LEU A 326 13.14 -8.89 15.70
C LEU A 326 14.58 -8.32 15.74
N GLY A 327 14.91 -7.48 16.72
CA GLY A 327 16.12 -6.66 16.70
C GLY A 327 16.20 -5.79 15.44
N LEU A 328 15.05 -5.26 15.00
CA LEU A 328 14.93 -4.41 13.81
C LEU A 328 15.08 -2.94 14.21
N ASP A 329 15.88 -2.21 13.44
CA ASP A 329 16.03 -0.76 13.53
C ASP A 329 16.47 -0.22 12.17
N VAL A 330 15.53 0.33 11.40
CA VAL A 330 15.78 0.77 10.02
C VAL A 330 15.14 2.13 9.75
N VAL A 331 15.75 2.91 8.87
CA VAL A 331 15.21 4.18 8.37
C VAL A 331 14.78 4.01 6.93
N GLY A 332 13.55 4.41 6.62
CA GLY A 332 12.95 4.35 5.30
C GLY A 332 12.94 5.71 4.61
N GLU A 333 13.42 5.75 3.37
CA GLU A 333 13.36 6.92 2.49
C GLU A 333 12.61 6.62 1.19
N PRO A 334 11.72 7.54 0.73
CA PRO A 334 11.07 7.39 -0.57
C PRO A 334 12.08 7.51 -1.71
N LEU A 335 11.92 6.66 -2.73
CA LEU A 335 12.68 6.79 -3.99
C LEU A 335 11.99 7.72 -4.99
N VAL A 336 10.70 8.00 -4.81
CA VAL A 336 9.91 8.91 -5.63
C VAL A 336 9.06 9.81 -4.72
N PRO A 337 8.97 11.13 -5.00
CA PRO A 337 8.20 12.04 -4.18
C PRO A 337 6.69 11.84 -4.39
N ALA A 338 5.96 11.71 -3.27
CA ALA A 338 4.50 11.75 -3.20
C ALA A 338 3.75 10.88 -4.25
N PRO A 339 4.00 9.57 -4.31
CA PRO A 339 3.42 8.69 -5.32
C PRO A 339 1.94 8.39 -5.04
N ALA A 340 1.06 9.29 -5.45
CA ALA A 340 -0.38 9.20 -5.20
C ALA A 340 -1.10 8.42 -6.30
N HIS A 341 -2.14 7.69 -5.93
CA HIS A 341 -2.96 6.91 -6.85
C HIS A 341 -4.41 7.35 -6.81
N GLY A 342 -5.10 7.20 -7.94
CA GLY A 342 -6.48 7.63 -8.12
C GLY A 342 -7.50 6.73 -7.42
N LEU A 343 -7.19 6.17 -6.24
CA LEU A 343 -8.06 5.28 -5.45
C LEU A 343 -9.22 6.03 -4.78
N PRO A 344 -10.17 5.33 -4.12
CA PRO A 344 -11.39 5.97 -3.63
C PRO A 344 -11.17 7.12 -2.65
N ILE A 345 -10.16 7.00 -1.78
CA ILE A 345 -9.72 8.04 -0.85
C ILE A 345 -8.24 8.38 -1.11
N GLU A 346 -7.67 9.28 -0.30
CA GLU A 346 -6.24 9.55 -0.37
C GLU A 346 -5.46 8.26 -0.16
N TYR A 347 -4.71 7.89 -1.18
CA TYR A 347 -3.91 6.70 -1.22
C TYR A 347 -2.57 7.01 -1.89
N MET A 348 -1.50 6.72 -1.18
CA MET A 348 -0.15 6.92 -1.66
C MET A 348 0.61 5.61 -1.48
N GLU A 349 1.26 5.15 -2.52
CA GLU A 349 2.09 3.96 -2.44
C GLU A 349 3.27 4.09 -3.38
N GLY A 350 4.46 3.73 -2.92
CA GLY A 350 5.59 3.74 -3.82
C GLY A 350 6.86 3.16 -3.24
N PRO A 351 7.92 3.15 -4.05
CA PRO A 351 9.16 2.48 -3.74
C PRO A 351 9.94 3.22 -2.66
N TYR A 352 10.50 2.45 -1.73
CA TYR A 352 11.30 2.90 -0.60
C TYR A 352 12.63 2.16 -0.57
N ARG A 353 13.66 2.84 -0.05
CA ARG A 353 14.88 2.21 0.43
C ARG A 353 14.89 2.21 1.95
N TYR A 354 15.29 1.10 2.54
CA TYR A 354 15.57 1.03 3.97
C TYR A 354 17.03 0.70 4.22
N ASP A 355 17.59 1.31 5.25
CA ASP A 355 18.94 1.05 5.72
C ASP A 355 18.95 1.00 7.26
N GLY A 356 19.70 0.06 7.83
CA GLY A 356 19.83 -0.07 9.29
C GLY A 356 20.28 -1.46 9.72
N THR A 357 19.70 -1.98 10.79
CA THR A 357 20.05 -3.29 11.34
C THR A 357 18.84 -4.20 11.51
N LEU A 358 19.06 -5.50 11.33
CA LEU A 358 18.11 -6.57 11.65
C LEU A 358 18.85 -7.69 12.37
N ALA A 359 18.40 -8.04 13.57
CA ALA A 359 19.03 -9.02 14.44
C ALA A 359 20.53 -8.76 14.71
N GLY A 360 20.94 -7.49 14.68
CA GLY A 360 22.33 -7.05 14.88
C GLY A 360 23.19 -6.98 13.61
N ASP A 361 22.71 -7.50 12.48
CA ASP A 361 23.41 -7.42 11.21
C ASP A 361 23.00 -6.15 10.45
N GLN A 362 23.96 -5.53 9.75
CA GLN A 362 23.67 -4.42 8.85
C GLN A 362 22.87 -4.93 7.64
N VAL A 363 21.80 -4.23 7.30
CA VAL A 363 20.93 -4.57 6.18
C VAL A 363 20.54 -3.34 5.38
N SER A 364 20.31 -3.56 4.10
CA SER A 364 19.61 -2.65 3.19
C SER A 364 18.41 -3.36 2.58
N ALA A 365 17.40 -2.61 2.12
CA ALA A 365 16.23 -3.20 1.49
C ALA A 365 15.62 -2.31 0.41
N PHE A 366 15.02 -2.98 -0.58
CA PHE A 366 13.98 -2.40 -1.43
C PHE A 366 12.61 -2.72 -0.85
N ALA A 367 11.67 -1.79 -1.00
CA ALA A 367 10.37 -1.90 -0.38
C ALA A 367 9.29 -1.10 -1.13
N PHE A 368 8.04 -1.40 -0.82
CA PHE A 368 6.92 -0.49 -1.04
C PHE A 368 6.33 -0.03 0.30
N ASN A 369 5.86 1.21 0.34
CA ASN A 369 5.14 1.78 1.49
C ASN A 369 3.81 2.37 1.03
N GLU A 370 2.73 1.68 1.37
CA GLU A 370 1.34 2.05 1.15
C GLU A 370 0.80 2.82 2.37
N ARG A 371 0.04 3.88 2.11
CA ARG A 371 -0.57 4.70 3.17
C ARG A 371 -1.85 5.38 2.70
N SER A 372 -2.88 5.30 3.56
CA SER A 372 -4.15 6.01 3.40
C SER A 372 -4.43 7.02 4.53
N LEU A 373 -3.52 7.15 5.49
CA LEU A 373 -3.63 8.10 6.60
C LEU A 373 -3.27 9.53 6.14
N ALA A 374 -4.21 10.19 5.47
CA ALA A 374 -4.09 11.60 5.10
C ALA A 374 -4.43 12.53 6.27
N LEU A 375 -3.44 13.28 6.74
CA LEU A 375 -3.54 14.24 7.82
C LEU A 375 -4.05 15.60 7.32
N TYR A 376 -5.15 16.07 7.88
CA TYR A 376 -5.80 17.32 7.47
C TYR A 376 -6.57 18.04 8.58
N ARG A 377 -6.77 17.41 9.74
CA ARG A 377 -7.41 18.03 10.90
C ARG A 377 -6.43 18.94 11.62
N ASP A 378 -6.94 19.88 12.40
CA ASP A 378 -6.13 20.85 13.14
C ASP A 378 -5.05 20.20 14.02
N TRP A 379 -5.41 19.21 14.83
CA TRP A 379 -4.46 18.49 15.69
C TRP A 379 -3.47 17.64 14.87
N GLU A 380 -3.92 17.01 13.79
CA GLU A 380 -3.05 16.27 12.88
C GLU A 380 -2.02 17.20 12.20
N LEU A 381 -2.45 18.40 11.77
CA LEU A 381 -1.58 19.40 11.15
C LEU A 381 -0.63 20.06 12.17
N ALA A 382 -1.00 20.13 13.45
CA ALA A 382 -0.09 20.54 14.51
C ALA A 382 1.04 19.51 14.69
N ASP A 383 0.75 18.21 14.61
CA ASP A 383 1.75 17.14 14.65
C ASP A 383 2.66 17.17 13.40
N VAL A 384 2.09 17.45 12.22
CA VAL A 384 2.87 17.66 10.99
C VAL A 384 3.85 18.83 11.15
N LEU A 385 3.40 19.95 11.71
CA LEU A 385 4.24 21.11 11.97
C LEU A 385 5.35 20.77 12.98
N ALA A 386 5.00 20.15 14.10
CA ALA A 386 5.94 19.73 15.14
C ALA A 386 7.03 18.81 14.59
N THR A 387 6.66 17.84 13.76
CA THR A 387 7.60 16.92 13.11
C THR A 387 8.51 17.67 12.14
N THR A 388 7.95 18.59 11.34
CA THR A 388 8.71 19.36 10.35
C THR A 388 9.77 20.26 11.00
N VAL A 389 9.48 20.79 12.19
CA VAL A 389 10.40 21.69 12.92
C VAL A 389 11.29 20.96 13.94
N ALA A 390 11.20 19.63 14.03
CA ALA A 390 11.83 18.83 15.10
C ALA A 390 13.36 18.97 15.16
N ASP A 391 14.02 19.34 14.07
CA ASP A 391 15.48 19.57 13.99
C ASP A 391 15.85 21.06 13.83
N THR A 392 14.88 21.97 13.94
CA THR A 392 15.11 23.42 13.85
C THR A 392 15.50 24.06 15.19
N GLY A 393 15.81 25.36 15.17
CA GLY A 393 16.22 26.13 16.35
C GLY A 393 15.22 26.06 17.52
N SER A 394 15.75 26.18 18.75
CA SER A 394 14.99 25.95 19.99
C SER A 394 13.79 26.88 20.18
N GLU A 395 13.83 28.10 19.68
CA GLU A 395 12.74 29.08 19.81
C GLU A 395 11.51 28.68 18.99
N LEU A 396 11.69 28.27 17.73
CA LEU A 396 10.60 27.81 16.86
C LEU A 396 9.96 26.55 17.42
N ARG A 397 10.78 25.61 17.91
CA ARG A 397 10.32 24.38 18.54
C ARG A 397 9.45 24.66 19.77
N ALA A 398 9.90 25.53 20.67
CA ALA A 398 9.13 25.90 21.86
C ALA A 398 7.79 26.57 21.51
N ALA A 399 7.77 27.41 20.47
CA ALA A 399 6.52 28.00 19.98
C ALA A 399 5.56 26.94 19.41
N VAL A 400 6.08 25.96 18.67
CA VAL A 400 5.27 24.86 18.13
C VAL A 400 4.76 23.92 19.23
N ASP A 401 5.56 23.61 20.25
CA ASP A 401 5.10 22.85 21.42
C ASP A 401 3.93 23.56 22.12
N GLN A 402 4.00 24.88 22.23
CA GLN A 402 2.90 25.69 22.75
C GLN A 402 1.67 25.64 21.83
N ILE A 403 1.85 25.70 20.50
CA ILE A 403 0.75 25.56 19.53
C ILE A 403 0.06 24.21 19.71
N VAL A 404 0.81 23.10 19.76
CA VAL A 404 0.28 21.75 19.97
C VAL A 404 -0.54 21.70 21.26
N SER A 405 -0.03 22.25 22.37
CA SER A 405 -0.76 22.32 23.64
C SER A 405 -2.07 23.12 23.51
N LEU A 406 -2.05 24.27 22.82
CA LEU A 406 -3.24 25.10 22.63
C LEU A 406 -4.30 24.37 21.80
N VAL A 407 -3.91 23.73 20.69
CA VAL A 407 -4.81 22.95 19.82
C VAL A 407 -5.46 21.80 20.59
N ASN A 408 -4.67 21.04 21.35
CA ASN A 408 -5.15 19.93 22.18
C ASN A 408 -6.13 20.40 23.27
N SER A 409 -5.90 21.58 23.86
CA SER A 409 -6.83 22.18 24.83
C SER A 409 -8.05 22.88 24.22
N GLY A 410 -8.18 22.90 22.88
CA GLY A 410 -9.28 23.58 22.19
C GLY A 410 -9.19 25.11 22.15
N ARG A 411 -8.04 25.70 22.51
CA ARG A 411 -7.80 27.16 22.52
C ARG A 411 -7.43 27.67 21.13
N ARG A 412 -8.36 27.50 20.18
CA ARG A 412 -8.15 27.75 18.73
C ARG A 412 -7.73 29.19 18.41
N HIS A 413 -8.35 30.18 19.05
CA HIS A 413 -8.06 31.59 18.78
C HIS A 413 -6.61 31.96 19.13
N GLU A 414 -6.15 31.51 20.29
CA GLU A 414 -4.78 31.75 20.77
C GLU A 414 -3.75 31.00 19.93
N ALA A 415 -4.08 29.78 19.48
CA ALA A 415 -3.24 29.05 18.53
C ALA A 415 -3.08 29.83 17.22
N ILE A 416 -4.16 30.40 16.68
CA ILE A 416 -4.12 31.23 15.46
C ILE A 416 -3.26 32.49 15.68
N GLU A 417 -3.40 33.17 16.82
CA GLU A 417 -2.58 34.35 17.12
C GLU A 417 -1.10 34.02 17.20
N LEU A 418 -0.74 32.90 17.82
CA LEU A 418 0.65 32.46 17.92
C LEU A 418 1.20 32.05 16.55
N LEU A 419 0.44 31.28 15.77
CA LEU A 419 0.80 30.91 14.39
C LEU A 419 1.02 32.15 13.52
N ALA A 420 0.15 33.16 13.61
CA ALA A 420 0.29 34.40 12.85
C ALA A 420 1.54 35.21 13.23
N LYS A 421 2.00 35.11 14.48
CA LYS A 421 3.26 35.73 14.94
C LYS A 421 4.50 34.98 14.48
N VAL A 422 4.43 33.65 14.41
CA VAL A 422 5.56 32.78 14.01
C VAL A 422 5.70 32.71 12.49
N ARG A 423 4.59 32.87 11.74
CA ARG A 423 4.56 32.75 10.27
C ARG A 423 5.59 33.63 9.53
N PRO A 424 5.79 34.92 9.89
CA PRO A 424 6.84 35.74 9.29
C PRO A 424 8.22 35.18 9.62
N GLY A 425 9.08 35.04 8.61
CA GLY A 425 10.45 34.53 8.78
C GLY A 425 10.61 33.03 8.64
N GLN A 426 9.53 32.28 8.40
CA GLN A 426 9.60 30.86 8.03
C GLN A 426 9.77 30.70 6.52
N ASP A 427 10.46 29.62 6.12
CA ASP A 427 10.54 29.20 4.73
C ASP A 427 9.16 28.80 4.16
N ASP A 428 9.12 28.56 2.85
CA ASP A 428 7.88 28.26 2.15
C ASP A 428 7.23 26.94 2.60
N ASN A 429 8.01 25.96 3.07
CA ASN A 429 7.48 24.66 3.50
C ASN A 429 6.80 24.78 4.86
N VAL A 430 7.51 25.28 5.87
CA VAL A 430 6.96 25.52 7.21
C VAL A 430 5.83 26.55 7.13
N GLY A 431 6.01 27.58 6.31
CA GLY A 431 5.00 28.60 6.06
C GLY A 431 3.69 28.03 5.52
N ALA A 432 3.76 27.13 4.53
CA ALA A 432 2.58 26.48 3.96
C ALA A 432 1.82 25.63 4.99
N ILE A 433 2.55 24.89 5.85
CA ILE A 433 1.93 24.10 6.92
C ILE A 433 1.22 25.01 7.94
N ILE A 434 1.86 26.13 8.32
CA ILE A 434 1.24 27.13 9.21
C ILE A 434 -0.04 27.69 8.60
N ASP A 435 -0.01 28.06 7.32
CA ASP A 435 -1.17 28.63 6.62
C ASP A 435 -2.32 27.60 6.52
N ASP A 436 -1.99 26.34 6.23
CA ASP A 436 -2.94 25.22 6.21
C ASP A 436 -3.53 24.95 7.61
N LEU A 437 -2.73 25.01 8.67
CA LEU A 437 -3.18 24.84 10.06
C LEU A 437 -4.08 25.99 10.51
N ILE A 438 -3.76 27.24 10.18
CA ILE A 438 -4.63 28.40 10.44
C ILE A 438 -5.99 28.20 9.77
N LEU A 439 -6.01 27.72 8.52
CA LEU A 439 -7.25 27.43 7.80
C LEU A 439 -8.07 26.33 8.51
N ALA A 440 -7.42 25.23 8.91
CA ALA A 440 -8.07 24.15 9.64
C ALA A 440 -8.64 24.62 10.99
N LEU A 441 -7.93 25.52 11.70
CA LEU A 441 -8.38 26.10 12.96
C LEU A 441 -9.57 27.07 12.83
N ARG A 442 -9.77 27.66 11.64
CA ARG A 442 -10.92 28.53 11.35
C ARG A 442 -12.17 27.75 10.95
N SER A 443 -12.01 26.57 10.37
CA SER A 443 -13.12 25.69 10.02
C SER A 443 -13.79 25.08 11.25
N PRO A 444 -15.07 24.69 11.17
CA PRO A 444 -15.69 23.81 12.17
C PRO A 444 -14.86 22.53 12.35
N ARG A 445 -14.81 21.97 13.57
CA ARG A 445 -14.14 20.69 13.80
C ARG A 445 -14.82 19.60 12.99
N LEU A 446 -14.02 18.86 12.22
CA LEU A 446 -14.41 17.69 11.43
C LEU A 446 -14.38 16.41 12.26
#